data_AF-A0A3R8SCZ7-F1
#
_entry.id   AF-A0A3R8SCZ7-F1
#
_cell.length_a   1.000
_cell.length_b   1.000
_cell.length_c   1.000
_cell.angle_alpha   90.00
_cell.angle_beta   90.00
_cell.angle_gamma   90.00
#
_symmetry.space_group_name_H-M   'P 1'
#
loop_
_entity.id
_entity.type
_entity.pdbx_description
1 polymer ?
#
loop_
_entity_poly.entity_id
_entity_poly.type
_entity_poly.pdbx_seq_one_letter_code
_entity_poly.pdbx_strand_id
1 'polypeptide(L)'
;MAEYMVHTRGEVTKVDEERHTYIITANSQEEAALLAKNAFSEMYGSSPENIAASSSMVNRNLKGWLAVILLSIAIFLSFRNWFVRNSTVAVVFKPNLIGGIYATFIYGAYLVRFKGVHELFHSILDTALLIVNIVTLSGIINMLLITERFSVLGIGFPIDTHYVILFAILISWIGLKSISGVCLIVVILLGMLKLVTINAAMGNMGILYVLSVTLGVLLYASIEPSIIDAMPFFYSSFEKQSRWVKSDISSFQDTSTMVGKQLLKKSKKGKR
;
A
#
# COMPACT_ATOMS: atom_id res chain seq x y z
N MET A 1 14.91 -29.15 -1.18
CA MET A 1 13.67 -28.50 -0.72
C MET A 1 13.54 -27.15 -1.41
N ALA A 2 12.35 -26.83 -1.90
CA ALA A 2 12.02 -25.56 -2.52
C ALA A 2 10.95 -24.82 -1.71
N GLU A 3 10.93 -23.49 -1.78
CA GLU A 3 9.87 -22.67 -1.19
C GLU A 3 8.70 -22.56 -2.17
N TYR A 4 7.50 -22.81 -1.66
CA TYR A 4 6.24 -22.70 -2.38
C TYR A 4 5.35 -21.68 -1.69
N MET A 5 4.76 -20.79 -2.49
CA MET A 5 3.67 -19.93 -2.05
C MET A 5 2.37 -20.67 -2.30
N VAL A 6 1.60 -20.90 -1.24
CA VAL A 6 0.37 -21.68 -1.30
C VAL A 6 -0.81 -20.82 -0.88
N HIS A 7 -1.73 -20.59 -1.81
CA HIS A 7 -2.99 -19.90 -1.56
C HIS A 7 -4.02 -20.93 -1.13
N THR A 8 -4.60 -20.75 0.05
CA THR A 8 -5.68 -21.59 0.57
C THR A 8 -6.97 -20.79 0.66
N ARG A 9 -8.09 -21.44 0.37
CA ARG A 9 -9.45 -20.91 0.52
C ARG A 9 -10.33 -22.01 1.08
N GLY A 10 -11.06 -21.70 2.14
CA GLY A 10 -11.98 -22.64 2.76
C GLY A 10 -13.13 -21.92 3.46
N GLU A 11 -14.28 -22.59 3.56
CA GLU A 11 -15.40 -22.15 4.37
C GLU A 11 -15.07 -22.30 5.86
N VAL A 12 -15.14 -21.20 6.61
CA VAL A 12 -14.89 -21.18 8.06
C VAL A 12 -16.22 -21.14 8.83
N THR A 13 -17.22 -20.49 8.24
CA THR A 13 -18.63 -20.57 8.69
C THR A 13 -19.54 -20.76 7.48
N LYS A 14 -20.82 -21.11 7.69
CA LYS A 14 -21.81 -21.30 6.60
C LYS A 14 -22.04 -20.06 5.71
N VAL A 15 -21.44 -18.91 6.04
CA VAL A 15 -21.66 -17.62 5.39
C VAL A 15 -20.34 -16.97 4.93
N ASP A 16 -19.21 -17.29 5.57
CA ASP A 16 -17.91 -16.66 5.28
C ASP A 16 -16.85 -17.67 4.83
N GLU A 17 -16.27 -17.40 3.66
CA GLU A 17 -15.04 -18.03 3.17
C GLU A 17 -13.83 -17.17 3.53
N GLU A 18 -12.81 -17.79 4.13
CA GLU A 18 -11.54 -17.13 4.43
C GLU A 18 -10.47 -17.56 3.42
N ARG A 19 -9.52 -16.65 3.19
CA ARG A 19 -8.34 -16.89 2.35
C ARG A 19 -7.09 -16.63 3.14
N HIS A 20 -6.11 -17.50 2.98
CA HIS A 20 -4.80 -17.34 3.60
C HIS A 20 -3.69 -17.84 2.69
N THR A 21 -2.59 -17.10 2.62
CA THR A 21 -1.41 -17.44 1.83
C THR A 21 -0.27 -17.85 2.75
N TYR A 22 0.29 -19.03 2.52
CA TYR A 22 1.43 -19.56 3.27
C TYR A 22 2.69 -19.59 2.40
N ILE A 23 3.85 -19.49 3.06
CA ILE A 23 5.14 -19.86 2.46
C ILE A 23 5.60 -21.15 3.13
N ILE A 24 5.70 -22.22 2.33
CA ILE A 24 6.00 -23.56 2.82
C ILE A 24 7.21 -24.12 2.07
N THR A 25 8.17 -24.61 2.82
CA THR A 25 9.33 -25.32 2.30
C THR A 25 8.98 -26.80 2.18
N ALA A 26 8.94 -27.33 0.95
CA ALA A 26 8.57 -28.72 0.67
C ALA A 26 9.44 -29.32 -0.44
N ASN A 27 9.35 -30.64 -0.64
CA ASN A 27 10.03 -31.32 -1.75
C ASN A 27 9.16 -31.37 -3.01
N SER A 28 7.83 -31.25 -2.89
CA SER A 28 6.92 -31.19 -4.01
C SER A 28 5.80 -30.16 -3.82
N GLN A 29 5.17 -29.78 -4.93
CA GLN A 29 4.03 -28.85 -4.95
C GLN A 29 2.79 -29.43 -4.24
N GLU A 30 2.59 -30.75 -4.30
CA GLU A 30 1.51 -31.48 -3.64
C GLU A 30 1.71 -31.55 -2.12
N GLU A 31 2.96 -31.78 -1.68
CA GLU A 31 3.32 -31.77 -0.26
C GLU A 31 3.10 -30.38 0.35
N ALA A 32 3.51 -29.32 -0.35
CA ALA A 32 3.25 -27.94 0.07
C ALA A 32 1.74 -27.65 0.17
N ALA A 33 0.93 -28.13 -0.78
CA ALA A 33 -0.52 -27.94 -0.76
C ALA A 33 -1.17 -28.67 0.43
N LEU A 34 -0.71 -29.90 0.74
CA LEU A 34 -1.21 -30.67 1.88
C LEU A 34 -0.87 -30.00 3.22
N LEU A 35 0.37 -29.55 3.39
CA LEU A 35 0.82 -28.83 4.58
C LEU A 35 0.02 -27.54 4.79
N ALA A 36 -0.28 -26.80 3.72
CA ALA A 36 -1.10 -25.59 3.79
C ALA A 36 -2.55 -25.88 4.20
N LYS A 37 -3.15 -26.96 3.68
CA LYS A 37 -4.50 -27.38 4.07
C LYS A 37 -4.57 -27.76 5.56
N ASN A 38 -3.56 -28.46 6.05
CA ASN A 38 -3.48 -28.85 7.46
C ASN A 38 -3.33 -27.62 8.37
N ALA A 39 -2.46 -26.68 8.02
CA ALA A 39 -2.29 -25.42 8.75
C ALA A 39 -3.58 -24.58 8.77
N PHE A 40 -4.31 -24.52 7.64
CA PHE A 40 -5.59 -23.83 7.57
C PHE A 40 -6.68 -24.52 8.41
N SER A 41 -6.74 -25.85 8.35
CA SER A 41 -7.66 -26.65 9.18
C SER A 41 -7.41 -26.44 10.67
N GLU A 42 -6.15 -26.39 11.09
CA GLU A 42 -5.78 -26.13 12.49
C GLU A 42 -6.17 -24.72 12.94
N MET A 43 -5.98 -23.70 12.09
CA MET A 43 -6.33 -22.32 12.42
C MET A 43 -7.85 -22.06 12.46
N TYR A 44 -8.62 -22.68 11.58
CA TYR A 44 -10.03 -22.33 11.35
C TYR A 44 -11.03 -23.45 11.68
N GLY A 45 -10.56 -24.66 12.02
CA GLY A 45 -11.41 -25.80 12.35
C GLY A 45 -12.13 -26.45 11.16
N SER A 46 -11.76 -26.10 9.92
CA SER A 46 -12.41 -26.58 8.68
C SER A 46 -11.84 -27.92 8.22
N SER A 47 -12.69 -28.83 7.71
CA SER A 47 -12.24 -30.11 7.15
C SER A 47 -11.30 -29.92 5.94
N PRO A 48 -10.14 -30.61 5.87
CA PRO A 48 -9.16 -30.48 4.78
C PRO A 48 -9.72 -30.73 3.37
N GLU A 49 -10.79 -31.52 3.27
CA GLU A 49 -11.45 -31.87 2.01
C GLU A 49 -12.17 -30.68 1.37
N ASN A 50 -12.65 -29.73 2.17
CA ASN A 50 -13.37 -28.54 1.71
C ASN A 50 -12.44 -27.34 1.45
N ILE A 51 -11.12 -27.52 1.57
CA ILE A 51 -10.13 -26.47 1.38
C ILE A 51 -9.54 -26.59 -0.02
N ALA A 52 -9.70 -25.55 -0.83
CA ALA A 52 -8.99 -25.38 -2.09
C ALA A 52 -7.59 -24.83 -1.81
N ALA A 53 -6.55 -25.48 -2.34
CA ALA A 53 -5.17 -25.02 -2.22
C ALA A 53 -4.53 -24.95 -3.62
N SER A 54 -3.93 -23.81 -3.95
CA SER A 54 -3.14 -23.63 -5.17
C SER A 54 -1.73 -23.20 -4.78
N SER A 55 -0.74 -23.99 -5.18
CA SER A 55 0.66 -23.76 -4.85
C SER A 55 1.45 -23.36 -6.09
N SER A 56 2.39 -22.44 -5.92
CA SER A 56 3.35 -22.03 -6.95
C SER A 56 4.74 -21.95 -6.35
N MET A 57 5.76 -22.36 -7.11
CA MET A 57 7.15 -22.25 -6.66
C MET A 57 7.57 -20.78 -6.63
N VAL A 58 8.10 -20.31 -5.51
CA VAL A 58 8.53 -18.92 -5.36
C VAL A 58 9.95 -18.87 -4.81
N ASN A 59 10.84 -18.21 -5.55
CA ASN A 59 12.18 -17.92 -5.05
C ASN A 59 12.15 -16.64 -4.20
N ARG A 60 11.68 -16.78 -2.95
CA ARG A 60 11.49 -15.67 -2.00
C ARG A 60 12.83 -15.00 -1.68
N ASN A 61 13.88 -15.79 -1.46
CA ASN A 61 15.21 -15.26 -1.14
C ASN A 61 15.76 -14.36 -2.25
N LEU A 62 15.70 -14.79 -3.51
CA LEU A 62 16.19 -13.99 -4.64
C LEU A 62 15.41 -12.67 -4.76
N LYS A 63 14.08 -12.74 -4.76
CA LYS A 63 13.21 -11.56 -4.88
C LYS A 63 13.36 -10.61 -3.68
N GLY A 64 13.51 -11.15 -2.48
CA GLY A 64 13.68 -10.36 -1.26
C GLY A 64 15.02 -9.63 -1.22
N TRP A 65 16.12 -10.30 -1.57
CA TRP A 65 17.43 -9.62 -1.67
C TRP A 65 17.45 -8.59 -2.80
N LEU A 66 16.81 -8.88 -3.93
CA LEU A 66 16.67 -7.90 -5.01
C LEU A 66 15.87 -6.67 -4.55
N ALA A 67 14.79 -6.86 -3.78
CA ALA A 67 14.04 -5.77 -3.18
C ALA A 67 14.91 -4.94 -2.22
N VAL A 68 15.68 -5.59 -1.35
CA VAL A 68 16.62 -4.93 -0.43
C VAL A 68 17.63 -4.07 -1.20
N ILE A 69 18.24 -4.61 -2.25
CA ILE A 69 19.22 -3.88 -3.07
C ILE A 69 18.59 -2.65 -3.71
N LEU A 70 17.44 -2.80 -4.36
CA LEU A 70 16.75 -1.69 -5.04
C LEU A 70 16.34 -0.58 -4.06
N LEU A 71 15.74 -0.95 -2.93
CA LEU A 71 15.37 0.01 -1.90
C LEU A 71 16.60 0.67 -1.26
N SER A 72 17.70 -0.07 -1.10
CA SER A 72 18.97 0.50 -0.59
C SER A 72 19.56 1.54 -1.54
N ILE A 73 19.45 1.35 -2.86
CA ILE A 73 19.83 2.36 -3.86
C ILE A 73 18.99 3.63 -3.67
N ALA A 74 17.67 3.50 -3.50
CA ALA A 74 16.80 4.64 -3.26
C ALA A 74 17.16 5.37 -1.96
N ILE A 75 17.39 4.62 -0.87
CA ILE A 75 17.84 5.18 0.41
C ILE A 75 19.15 5.94 0.21
N PHE A 76 20.15 5.36 -0.46
CA PHE A 76 21.41 6.05 -0.72
C PHE A 76 21.22 7.37 -1.48
N LEU A 77 20.37 7.38 -2.51
CA LEU A 77 20.04 8.58 -3.27
C LEU A 77 19.31 9.65 -2.44
N SER A 78 18.55 9.25 -1.41
CA SER A 78 17.87 10.20 -0.52
C SER A 78 18.81 10.97 0.43
N PHE A 79 20.02 10.45 0.69
CA PHE A 79 21.03 11.15 1.49
C PHE A 79 21.82 12.21 0.72
N ARG A 80 21.70 12.25 -0.61
CA ARG A 80 22.33 13.29 -1.44
C ARG A 80 21.56 14.61 -1.36
N ASN A 81 22.31 15.71 -1.40
CA ASN A 81 21.76 17.04 -1.56
C ASN A 81 21.48 17.29 -3.05
N TRP A 82 20.24 17.63 -3.39
CA TRP A 82 19.84 17.88 -4.78
C TRP A 82 19.58 19.36 -5.01
N PHE A 83 20.02 19.89 -6.14
CA PHE A 83 19.92 21.33 -6.43
C PHE A 83 19.05 21.53 -7.66
N VAL A 84 18.01 22.34 -7.52
CA VAL A 84 17.25 22.82 -8.67
C VAL A 84 18.12 23.81 -9.43
N ARG A 85 18.20 23.66 -10.76
CA ARG A 85 19.01 24.46 -11.70
C ARG A 85 19.26 25.90 -11.22
N ASN A 86 20.54 26.24 -11.02
CA ASN A 86 21.05 27.54 -10.56
C ASN A 86 20.59 28.04 -9.16
N SER A 87 19.93 27.21 -8.36
CA SER A 87 19.58 27.56 -6.98
C SER A 87 20.70 27.17 -6.01
N THR A 88 20.95 28.01 -5.01
CA THR A 88 21.88 27.73 -3.90
C THR A 88 21.25 26.92 -2.78
N VAL A 89 19.93 26.67 -2.85
CA VAL A 89 19.18 25.94 -1.82
C VAL A 89 19.08 24.47 -2.22
N ALA A 90 19.64 23.59 -1.40
CA ALA A 90 19.53 22.16 -1.58
C ALA A 90 18.15 21.66 -1.16
N VAL A 91 17.52 20.84 -2.00
CA VAL A 91 16.38 20.01 -1.63
C VAL A 91 16.93 18.76 -0.95
N VAL A 92 16.64 18.62 0.34
CA VAL A 92 17.12 17.52 1.18
C VAL A 92 15.93 16.78 1.78
N PHE A 93 15.78 15.51 1.43
CA PHE A 93 14.68 14.64 1.89
C PHE A 93 15.19 13.35 2.55
N LYS A 94 16.42 13.40 3.09
CA LYS A 94 17.03 12.26 3.77
C LYS A 94 16.13 11.74 4.91
N PRO A 95 16.07 10.42 5.12
CA PRO A 95 15.49 9.84 6.31
C PRO A 95 16.05 10.50 7.57
N ASN A 96 15.18 10.90 8.49
CA ASN A 96 15.53 11.56 9.74
C ASN A 96 14.73 10.95 10.88
N LEU A 97 15.01 11.38 12.12
CA LEU A 97 14.37 10.82 13.30
C LEU A 97 12.84 11.00 13.29
N ILE A 98 12.35 12.20 12.94
CA ILE A 98 10.91 12.52 12.94
C ILE A 98 10.16 11.65 11.91
N GLY A 99 10.63 11.65 10.65
CA GLY A 99 10.06 10.80 9.61
C GLY A 99 10.19 9.31 9.92
N GLY A 100 11.27 8.90 10.61
CA GLY A 100 11.46 7.53 11.09
C GLY A 100 10.45 7.11 12.15
N ILE A 101 10.14 8.01 13.10
CA ILE A 101 9.10 7.79 14.10
C ILE A 101 7.74 7.62 13.41
N TYR A 102 7.38 8.53 12.51
CA TYR A 102 6.12 8.43 11.75
C TYR A 102 6.05 7.17 10.89
N ALA A 103 7.14 6.82 10.18
CA ALA A 103 7.23 5.60 9.39
C ALA A 103 7.02 4.35 10.25
N THR A 104 7.65 4.31 11.44
CA THR A 104 7.52 3.19 12.38
C THR A 104 6.08 3.06 12.88
N PHE A 105 5.39 4.15 13.20
CA PHE A 105 3.99 4.07 13.63
C PHE A 105 3.04 3.65 12.50
N ILE A 106 3.23 4.17 11.28
CA ILE A 106 2.38 3.83 10.13
C ILE A 106 2.62 2.38 9.70
N TYR A 107 3.89 2.01 9.50
CA TYR A 107 4.25 0.66 9.08
C TYR A 107 4.01 -0.35 10.20
N GLY A 108 4.26 0.01 11.47
CA GLY A 108 3.97 -0.81 12.63
C GLY A 108 2.49 -1.15 12.76
N ALA A 109 1.58 -0.20 12.48
CA ALA A 109 0.14 -0.47 12.44
C ALA A 109 -0.22 -1.56 11.41
N TYR A 110 0.45 -1.54 10.25
CA TYR A 110 0.32 -2.58 9.22
C TYR A 110 0.87 -3.92 9.71
N LEU A 111 2.08 -3.95 10.27
CA LEU A 111 2.73 -5.18 10.74
C LEU A 111 1.91 -5.89 11.81
N VAL A 112 1.43 -5.16 12.83
CA VAL A 112 0.64 -5.73 13.93
C VAL A 112 -0.67 -6.35 13.43
N ARG A 113 -1.27 -5.78 12.38
CA ARG A 113 -2.60 -6.18 11.89
C ARG A 113 -2.59 -7.27 10.83
N PHE A 114 -1.61 -7.26 9.95
CA PHE A 114 -1.55 -8.12 8.77
C PHE A 114 -0.49 -9.21 8.88
N LYS A 115 0.73 -8.86 9.32
CA LYS A 115 1.86 -9.80 9.34
C LYS A 115 2.01 -10.54 10.68
N GLY A 116 1.68 -9.88 11.79
CA GLY A 116 1.99 -10.37 13.12
C GLY A 116 3.45 -10.14 13.50
N VAL A 117 3.70 -9.87 14.79
CA VAL A 117 5.03 -9.46 15.28
C VAL A 117 6.03 -10.63 15.30
N HIS A 118 5.54 -11.86 15.45
CA HIS A 118 6.36 -13.07 15.52
C HIS A 118 7.12 -13.36 14.21
N GLU A 119 6.56 -13.00 13.06
CA GLU A 119 7.17 -13.27 11.75
C GLU A 119 8.26 -12.25 11.34
N LEU A 120 8.46 -11.19 12.12
CA LEU A 120 9.36 -10.09 11.77
C LEU A 120 10.85 -10.46 11.87
N PHE A 121 11.20 -11.38 12.76
CA PHE A 121 12.59 -11.70 13.12
C PHE A 121 12.97 -13.15 12.80
N HIS A 122 12.15 -13.85 12.01
CA HIS A 122 12.40 -15.26 11.68
C HIS A 122 13.62 -15.45 10.77
N SER A 123 13.96 -14.45 9.95
CA SER A 123 15.12 -14.49 9.07
C SER A 123 15.83 -13.14 9.00
N ILE A 124 17.14 -13.19 8.68
CA ILE A 124 17.95 -12.01 8.37
C ILE A 124 17.30 -11.22 7.24
N LEU A 125 16.71 -11.90 6.25
CA LEU A 125 16.01 -11.25 5.13
C LEU A 125 14.77 -10.49 5.60
N ASP A 126 13.97 -11.03 6.52
CA ASP A 126 12.79 -10.35 7.07
C ASP A 126 13.18 -9.10 7.86
N THR A 127 14.25 -9.22 8.65
CA THR A 127 14.80 -8.08 9.41
C THR A 127 15.36 -7.01 8.47
N ALA A 128 16.07 -7.40 7.42
CA ALA A 128 16.58 -6.48 6.41
C ALA A 128 15.45 -5.76 5.66
N LEU A 129 14.41 -6.50 5.23
CA LEU A 129 13.22 -5.92 4.59
C LEU A 129 12.49 -4.97 5.52
N LEU A 130 12.34 -5.30 6.80
CA LEU A 130 11.74 -4.43 7.81
C LEU A 130 12.48 -3.10 7.90
N ILE A 131 13.80 -3.14 8.12
CA ILE A 131 14.63 -1.94 8.26
C ILE A 131 14.55 -1.09 7.00
N VAL A 132 14.75 -1.71 5.83
CA VAL A 132 14.80 -1.00 4.56
C VAL A 132 13.44 -0.40 4.19
N ASN A 133 12.32 -1.07 4.50
CA ASN A 133 10.98 -0.49 4.32
C ASN A 133 10.75 0.71 5.25
N ILE A 134 11.10 0.62 6.54
CA ILE A 134 10.96 1.74 7.49
C ILE A 134 11.78 2.95 7.04
N VAL A 135 13.04 2.73 6.64
CA VAL A 135 13.94 3.81 6.21
C VAL A 135 13.46 4.42 4.88
N THR A 136 12.99 3.61 3.94
CA THR A 136 12.41 4.10 2.68
C THR A 136 11.15 4.94 2.96
N LEU A 137 10.25 4.43 3.80
CA LEU A 137 9.03 5.15 4.18
C LEU A 137 9.35 6.44 4.94
N SER A 138 10.38 6.46 5.78
CA SER A 138 10.89 7.67 6.45
C SER A 138 11.32 8.73 5.44
N GLY A 139 12.06 8.34 4.39
CA GLY A 139 12.42 9.24 3.29
C GLY A 139 11.20 9.81 2.55
N ILE A 140 10.22 8.95 2.24
CA ILE A 140 8.96 9.35 1.59
C ILE A 140 8.17 10.33 2.48
N ILE A 141 8.07 10.06 3.78
CA ILE A 141 7.41 10.95 4.75
C ILE A 141 8.15 12.27 4.85
N ASN A 142 9.48 12.27 4.88
CA ASN A 142 10.24 13.52 4.90
C ASN A 142 10.05 14.34 3.63
N MET A 143 9.88 13.72 2.45
CA MET A 143 9.48 14.45 1.24
C MET A 143 8.13 15.18 1.42
N LEU A 144 7.18 14.56 2.11
CA LEU A 144 5.89 15.20 2.43
C LEU A 144 6.08 16.39 3.36
N LEU A 145 6.90 16.22 4.41
CA LEU A 145 7.13 17.23 5.44
C LEU A 145 7.91 18.46 4.94
N ILE A 146 8.69 18.35 3.85
CA ILE A 146 9.38 19.50 3.23
C ILE A 146 8.39 20.56 2.75
N THR A 147 7.18 20.16 2.33
CA THR A 147 6.16 21.13 1.92
C THR A 147 5.17 21.32 3.06
N GLU A 148 5.20 22.49 3.71
CA GLU A 148 4.23 22.86 4.75
C GLU A 148 2.79 22.97 4.23
N ARG A 149 2.61 23.01 2.91
CA ARG A 149 1.29 23.15 2.26
C ARG A 149 0.98 21.97 1.36
N PHE A 150 -0.12 21.31 1.67
CA PHE A 150 -0.64 20.18 0.93
C PHE A 150 -1.57 20.64 -0.19
N SER A 151 -1.05 20.70 -1.42
CA SER A 151 -1.82 20.95 -2.65
C SER A 151 -2.07 19.64 -3.37
N VAL A 152 -3.34 19.26 -3.52
CA VAL A 152 -3.76 18.11 -4.35
C VAL A 152 -4.33 18.67 -5.64
N LEU A 153 -3.77 18.25 -6.79
CA LEU A 153 -4.33 18.52 -8.11
C LEU A 153 -4.62 20.02 -8.40
N GLY A 154 -3.79 20.92 -7.88
CA GLY A 154 -3.92 22.38 -8.11
C GLY A 154 -4.91 23.09 -7.18
N ILE A 155 -5.59 22.36 -6.28
CA ILE A 155 -6.40 22.94 -5.21
C ILE A 155 -5.52 22.98 -3.95
N GLY A 156 -5.06 24.18 -3.60
CA GLY A 156 -4.24 24.40 -2.41
C GLY A 156 -5.09 24.41 -1.16
N PHE A 157 -5.02 23.34 -0.36
CA PHE A 157 -5.51 23.38 1.01
C PHE A 157 -4.36 23.83 1.92
N PRO A 158 -4.55 24.86 2.76
CA PRO A 158 -3.53 25.32 3.70
C PRO A 158 -3.46 24.40 4.93
N ILE A 159 -3.38 23.08 4.70
CA ILE A 159 -3.28 22.08 5.77
C ILE A 159 -1.81 21.68 5.88
N ASP A 160 -1.27 21.78 7.08
CA ASP A 160 0.08 21.34 7.42
C ASP A 160 0.19 19.82 7.23
N THR A 161 1.23 19.39 6.53
CA THR A 161 1.51 17.98 6.25
C THR A 161 1.78 17.18 7.54
N HIS A 162 2.22 17.83 8.62
CA HIS A 162 2.34 17.19 9.94
C HIS A 162 0.99 16.69 10.46
N TYR A 163 -0.06 17.50 10.37
CA TYR A 163 -1.40 17.10 10.84
C TYR A 163 -1.97 15.97 9.99
N VAL A 164 -1.72 15.97 8.68
CA VAL A 164 -2.16 14.89 7.78
C VAL A 164 -1.51 13.56 8.17
N ILE A 165 -0.20 13.56 8.44
CA ILE A 165 0.53 12.34 8.84
C ILE A 165 0.10 11.88 10.24
N LEU A 166 -0.05 12.79 11.21
CA LEU A 166 -0.54 12.44 12.55
C LEU A 166 -1.94 11.86 12.51
N PHE A 167 -2.83 12.44 11.70
CA PHE A 167 -4.18 11.91 11.51
C PHE A 167 -4.16 10.53 10.85
N ALA A 168 -3.29 10.31 9.86
CA ALA A 168 -3.10 9.01 9.23
C ALA A 168 -2.59 7.95 10.23
N ILE A 169 -1.70 8.33 11.16
CA ILE A 169 -1.26 7.47 12.26
C ILE A 169 -2.43 7.14 13.19
N LEU A 170 -3.19 8.13 13.66
CA LEU A 170 -4.31 7.87 14.55
C LEU A 170 -5.35 6.94 13.91
N ILE A 171 -5.69 7.19 12.65
CA ILE A 171 -6.63 6.34 11.90
C ILE A 171 -6.06 4.93 11.68
N SER A 172 -4.78 4.80 11.34
CA SER A 172 -4.17 3.49 11.11
C SER A 172 -4.21 2.63 12.37
N TRP A 173 -4.14 3.25 13.56
CA TRP A 173 -4.20 2.57 14.86
C TRP A 173 -5.60 2.37 15.43
N ILE A 174 -6.60 3.16 15.05
CA ILE A 174 -7.99 3.02 15.53
C ILE A 174 -8.82 2.09 14.63
N GLY A 175 -8.47 2.00 13.33
CA GLY A 175 -9.32 1.37 12.33
C GLY A 175 -9.28 -0.16 12.22
N LEU A 176 -10.26 -0.68 11.47
CA LEU A 176 -10.34 -2.04 10.90
C LEU A 176 -9.05 -2.37 10.12
N LYS A 177 -8.69 -3.66 9.98
CA LYS A 177 -7.46 -4.10 9.28
C LYS A 177 -7.26 -3.37 7.94
N SER A 178 -8.31 -3.31 7.11
CA SER A 178 -8.32 -2.62 5.81
C SER A 178 -7.90 -1.14 5.89
N ILE A 179 -8.35 -0.41 6.92
CA ILE A 179 -8.10 1.03 7.07
C ILE A 179 -6.59 1.30 7.24
N SER A 180 -5.90 0.50 8.06
CA SER A 180 -4.44 0.66 8.25
C SER A 180 -3.67 0.49 6.95
N GLY A 181 -4.08 -0.47 6.12
CA GLY A 181 -3.46 -0.70 4.82
C GLY A 181 -3.73 0.43 3.82
N VAL A 182 -4.97 0.95 3.80
CA VAL A 182 -5.32 2.11 2.97
C VAL A 182 -4.52 3.34 3.39
N CYS A 183 -4.36 3.60 4.69
CA CYS A 183 -3.54 4.72 5.18
C CYS A 183 -2.08 4.62 4.70
N LEU A 184 -1.48 3.43 4.75
CA LEU A 184 -0.12 3.21 4.24
C LEU A 184 -0.03 3.52 2.74
N ILE A 185 -0.97 3.01 1.93
CA ILE A 185 -1.02 3.26 0.48
C ILE A 185 -1.19 4.75 0.18
N VAL A 186 -2.10 5.43 0.89
CA VAL A 186 -2.33 6.87 0.72
C VAL A 186 -1.06 7.65 1.02
N VAL A 187 -0.38 7.38 2.14
CA VAL A 187 0.87 8.08 2.52
C VAL A 187 1.96 7.86 1.46
N ILE A 188 2.11 6.63 0.96
CA ILE A 188 3.06 6.33 -0.13
C ILE A 188 2.69 7.11 -1.40
N LEU A 189 1.42 7.09 -1.82
CA LEU A 189 0.96 7.80 -3.03
C LEU A 189 1.18 9.31 -2.91
N LEU A 190 0.88 9.90 -1.77
CA LEU A 190 1.10 11.33 -1.53
C LEU A 190 2.59 11.68 -1.62
N GLY A 191 3.45 10.85 -1.03
CA GLY A 191 4.90 11.05 -1.14
C GLY A 191 5.41 10.89 -2.57
N MET A 192 4.86 9.94 -3.33
CA MET A 192 5.17 9.77 -4.76
C MET A 192 4.73 10.97 -5.61
N LEU A 193 3.58 11.60 -5.32
CA LEU A 193 3.16 12.82 -6.02
C LEU A 193 4.14 13.97 -5.78
N LYS A 194 4.68 14.10 -4.56
CA LYS A 194 5.73 15.09 -4.24
C LYS A 194 7.05 14.74 -4.90
N LEU A 195 7.36 13.46 -5.04
CA LEU A 195 8.55 13.00 -5.74
C LEU A 195 8.57 13.47 -7.19
N VAL A 196 7.44 13.52 -7.90
CA VAL A 196 7.38 14.10 -9.27
C VAL A 196 7.89 15.54 -9.30
N THR A 197 7.58 16.34 -8.27
CA THR A 197 8.06 17.73 -8.16
C THR A 197 9.55 17.80 -7.81
N ILE A 198 10.06 16.88 -6.98
CA ILE A 198 11.47 16.79 -6.59
C ILE A 198 12.34 16.18 -7.71
N ASN A 199 11.78 15.32 -8.55
CA ASN A 199 12.45 14.68 -9.68
C ASN A 199 13.04 15.70 -10.66
N ALA A 200 12.38 16.86 -10.80
CA ALA A 200 12.90 17.99 -11.57
C ALA A 200 14.25 18.51 -11.03
N ALA A 201 14.53 18.36 -9.73
CA ALA A 201 15.81 18.71 -9.10
C ALA A 201 16.88 17.61 -9.27
N MET A 202 16.46 16.34 -9.37
CA MET A 202 17.39 15.19 -9.43
C MET A 202 17.84 14.85 -10.86
N GLY A 203 17.10 15.30 -11.88
CA GLY A 203 17.37 14.95 -13.28
C GLY A 203 17.32 13.43 -13.50
N ASN A 204 18.29 12.89 -14.23
CA ASN A 204 18.33 11.45 -14.55
C ASN A 204 18.40 10.54 -13.31
N MET A 205 18.98 11.02 -12.20
CA MET A 205 19.08 10.23 -10.96
C MET A 205 17.73 10.08 -10.25
N GLY A 206 16.78 10.98 -10.49
CA GLY A 206 15.44 10.85 -9.94
C GLY A 206 14.62 9.76 -10.65
N ILE A 207 14.85 9.53 -11.95
CA ILE A 207 14.26 8.36 -12.65
C ILE A 207 14.74 7.06 -12.01
N LEU A 208 16.04 6.96 -11.73
CA LEU A 208 16.62 5.80 -11.04
C LEU A 208 15.98 5.62 -9.65
N TYR A 209 15.80 6.71 -8.89
CA TYR A 209 15.12 6.67 -7.59
C TYR A 209 13.69 6.12 -7.71
N VAL A 210 12.88 6.63 -8.63
CA VAL A 210 11.49 6.20 -8.83
C VAL A 210 11.44 4.71 -9.16
N LEU A 211 12.27 4.27 -10.10
CA LEU A 211 12.32 2.87 -10.53
C LEU A 211 12.77 1.96 -9.39
N SER A 212 13.81 2.35 -8.65
CA SER A 212 14.31 1.62 -7.50
C SER A 212 13.26 1.46 -6.39
N VAL A 213 12.56 2.53 -6.01
CA VAL A 213 11.49 2.44 -5.00
C VAL A 213 10.32 1.60 -5.53
N THR A 214 9.87 1.86 -6.75
CA THR A 214 8.68 1.19 -7.30
C THR A 214 8.92 -0.31 -7.48
N LEU A 215 10.04 -0.70 -8.11
CA LEU A 215 10.39 -2.11 -8.30
C LEU A 215 10.70 -2.80 -6.97
N GLY A 216 11.39 -2.11 -6.05
CA GLY A 216 11.68 -2.64 -4.72
C GLY A 216 10.41 -2.96 -3.91
N VAL A 217 9.46 -2.02 -3.88
CA VAL A 217 8.17 -2.21 -3.20
C VAL A 217 7.33 -3.28 -3.90
N LEU A 218 7.30 -3.33 -5.24
CA LEU A 218 6.57 -4.37 -5.97
C LEU A 218 7.14 -5.77 -5.72
N LEU A 219 8.47 -5.92 -5.71
CA LEU A 219 9.11 -7.19 -5.39
C LEU A 219 8.80 -7.62 -3.96
N TYR A 220 8.88 -6.69 -2.99
CA TYR A 220 8.47 -6.94 -1.61
C TYR A 220 6.99 -7.37 -1.52
N ALA A 221 6.09 -6.65 -2.18
CA ALA A 221 4.67 -6.98 -2.24
C ALA A 221 4.39 -8.36 -2.87
N SER A 222 5.23 -8.79 -3.83
CA SER A 222 5.08 -10.08 -4.51
C SER A 222 5.53 -11.30 -3.70
N ILE A 223 6.26 -11.09 -2.60
CA ILE A 223 6.78 -12.17 -1.76
C ILE A 223 6.17 -12.18 -0.36
N GLU A 224 5.49 -11.11 0.03
CA GLU A 224 4.94 -10.92 1.36
C GLU A 224 3.49 -11.44 1.41
N PRO A 225 3.22 -12.57 2.11
CA PRO A 225 1.89 -13.18 2.10
C PRO A 225 0.81 -12.25 2.67
N SER A 226 1.17 -11.49 3.70
CA SER A 226 0.30 -10.51 4.35
C SER A 226 -0.21 -9.42 3.39
N ILE A 227 0.58 -9.02 2.39
CA ILE A 227 0.17 -8.07 1.33
C ILE A 227 -0.74 -8.75 0.33
N ILE A 228 -0.42 -9.99 -0.06
CA ILE A 228 -1.16 -10.75 -1.06
C ILE A 228 -2.57 -11.08 -0.55
N ASP A 229 -2.70 -11.47 0.71
CA ASP A 229 -3.97 -11.72 1.38
C ASP A 229 -4.79 -10.45 1.56
N ALA A 230 -4.14 -9.30 1.76
CA ALA A 230 -4.82 -8.02 1.85
C ALA A 230 -5.36 -7.52 0.49
N MET A 231 -4.80 -7.99 -0.63
CA MET A 231 -5.07 -7.43 -1.96
C MET A 231 -6.53 -7.56 -2.44
N PRO A 232 -7.24 -8.69 -2.23
CA PRO A 232 -8.67 -8.81 -2.50
C PRO A 232 -9.55 -7.87 -1.66
N PHE A 233 -9.14 -7.58 -0.41
CA PHE A 233 -9.86 -6.63 0.45
C PHE A 233 -9.79 -5.21 -0.10
N PHE A 234 -8.62 -4.81 -0.63
CA PHE A 234 -8.48 -3.51 -1.29
C PHE A 234 -9.30 -3.45 -2.58
N TYR A 235 -9.26 -4.49 -3.42
CA TYR A 235 -9.99 -4.52 -4.68
C TYR A 235 -11.51 -4.43 -4.45
N SER A 236 -12.06 -5.24 -3.55
CA SER A 236 -13.49 -5.25 -3.24
C SER A 236 -13.96 -3.93 -2.59
N SER A 237 -13.12 -3.31 -1.76
CA SER A 237 -13.42 -1.99 -1.18
C SER A 237 -13.45 -0.91 -2.27
N PHE A 238 -12.48 -0.92 -3.19
CA PHE A 238 -12.43 0.00 -4.32
C PHE A 238 -13.61 -0.18 -5.26
N GLU A 239 -14.03 -1.42 -5.54
CA GLU A 239 -15.18 -1.71 -6.40
C GLU A 239 -16.51 -1.29 -5.76
N LYS A 240 -16.67 -1.48 -4.44
CA LYS A 240 -17.84 -0.95 -3.70
C LYS A 240 -17.89 0.58 -3.75
N GLN A 241 -16.75 1.22 -3.53
CA GLN A 241 -16.64 2.67 -3.52
C GLN A 241 -16.83 3.27 -4.92
N SER A 242 -16.28 2.65 -5.97
CA SER A 242 -16.47 3.11 -7.35
C SER A 242 -17.92 2.98 -7.81
N ARG A 243 -18.62 1.91 -7.41
CA ARG A 243 -20.06 1.76 -7.67
C ARG A 243 -20.89 2.84 -6.98
N TRP A 244 -20.55 3.20 -5.74
CA TRP A 244 -21.21 4.29 -5.00
C TRP A 244 -20.97 5.65 -5.64
N VAL A 245 -19.72 5.95 -6.03
CA VAL A 245 -19.39 7.19 -6.75
C VAL A 245 -20.13 7.25 -8.10
N LYS A 246 -20.21 6.13 -8.81
CA LYS A 246 -20.95 6.04 -10.08
C LYS A 246 -22.45 6.27 -9.87
N SER A 247 -23.05 5.72 -8.81
CA SER A 247 -24.46 5.96 -8.50
C SER A 247 -24.74 7.42 -8.16
N ASP A 248 -23.86 8.06 -7.38
CA ASP A 248 -24.00 9.47 -7.04
C ASP A 248 -23.92 10.35 -8.28
N ILE A 249 -22.93 10.14 -9.14
CA ILE A 249 -22.79 10.89 -10.40
C ILE A 249 -24.03 10.72 -11.28
N SER A 250 -24.57 9.50 -11.41
CA SER A 250 -25.79 9.27 -12.18
C SER A 250 -27.00 9.99 -11.58
N SER A 251 -27.14 9.99 -10.25
CA SER A 251 -28.23 10.69 -9.56
C SER A 251 -28.17 12.21 -9.73
N PHE A 252 -26.96 12.79 -9.75
CA PHE A 252 -26.76 14.22 -10.06
C PHE A 252 -27.11 14.55 -11.51
N GLN A 253 -26.78 13.68 -12.45
CA GLN A 253 -27.10 13.86 -13.86
C GLN A 253 -28.61 13.77 -14.13
N ASP A 254 -29.32 12.87 -13.47
CA ASP A 254 -30.78 12.76 -13.55
C ASP A 254 -31.50 13.96 -12.89
N THR A 255 -30.96 14.44 -11.77
CA THR A 255 -31.50 15.63 -11.09
C THR A 255 -31.33 16.88 -11.95
N SER A 256 -30.15 17.07 -12.56
CA SER A 256 -29.88 18.23 -13.44
C SER A 256 -30.73 18.22 -14.71
N THR A 257 -30.96 17.05 -15.32
CA THR A 257 -31.85 16.92 -16.49
C THR A 257 -33.33 17.14 -16.14
N MET A 258 -33.77 16.69 -14.95
CA MET A 258 -35.13 16.96 -14.47
C MET A 258 -35.35 18.47 -14.20
N VAL A 259 -34.39 19.15 -13.56
CA VAL A 259 -34.43 20.60 -13.33
C VAL A 259 -34.43 21.36 -14.66
N GLY A 260 -33.60 20.97 -15.63
CA GLY A 260 -33.60 21.54 -16.98
C GLY A 260 -34.96 21.42 -17.69
N LYS A 261 -35.60 20.24 -17.60
CA LYS A 261 -36.95 20.02 -18.16
C LYS A 261 -38.02 20.86 -17.46
N GLN A 262 -37.93 21.04 -16.14
CA GLN A 262 -38.87 21.88 -15.38
C GLN A 262 -38.73 23.38 -15.72
N LEU A 263 -37.49 23.87 -15.88
CA LEU A 263 -37.22 25.25 -16.29
C LEU A 263 -37.73 25.52 -17.71
N LEU A 264 -37.53 24.59 -18.64
CA LEU A 264 -38.09 24.69 -20.00
C LEU A 264 -39.63 24.68 -20.00
N LYS A 265 -40.26 23.89 -19.11
CA LYS A 265 -41.72 23.82 -18.98
C LYS A 265 -42.31 25.11 -18.37
N LYS A 266 -41.61 25.73 -17.40
CA LYS A 266 -41.99 27.05 -16.85
C LYS A 266 -41.80 28.17 -17.89
N SER A 267 -40.71 28.16 -18.64
CA SER A 267 -40.46 29.12 -19.73
C SER A 267 -41.53 29.08 -20.82
N LYS A 268 -42.02 27.89 -21.20
CA LYS A 268 -43.13 27.74 -22.14
C LYS A 268 -44.50 28.16 -21.59
N LYS A 269 -44.71 28.14 -20.27
CA LYS A 269 -45.96 28.59 -19.62
C LYS A 269 -46.05 30.10 -19.44
N GLY A 270 -44.93 30.82 -19.35
CA GLY A 270 -44.89 32.28 -19.22
C GLY A 270 -44.98 33.06 -20.54
N LYS A 271 -45.12 32.38 -21.69
CA LYS A 271 -45.24 32.97 -23.04
C LYS A 271 -46.64 32.81 -23.66
N ARG A 272 -47.65 32.49 -22.87
CA ARG A 272 -49.07 32.46 -23.29
C ARG A 272 -49.84 33.55 -22.60
#